data_AF-A0A8I0J5F2-F1
#
_entry.id   AF-A0A8I0J5F2-F1
#
_cell.length_a   1.000
_cell.length_b   1.000
_cell.length_c   1.000
_cell.angle_alpha   90.00
_cell.angle_beta   90.00
_cell.angle_gamma   90.00
#
_symmetry.space_group_name_H-M   'P 1'
#
loop_
_entity.id
_entity.type
_entity.pdbx_description
1 polymer ?
#
loop_
_entity_poly.entity_id
_entity_poly.type
_entity_poly.pdbx_seq_one_letter_code
_entity_poly.pdbx_strand_id
1 'polypeptide(L)'
;MKRVSALLLCTALVGCQAVPGEGPLAGAIVKDAGQSGAEIGRQNATVFDIVDVDGRSARLVSDYVSSTLNRRFGIGGGVGRVVIGVGDQLKVSIFEAGSDGLFSTAESKQTSIDLVVQPDGKAAIPYVGPVNFAGLTLEQARQEILEALKQKAVEPDVIVTSMSTASRNVTVSGAVGKSSVVPLSLVDETINEVIAKAGGPVAQPYETYVTLVRGKKTGTVLLKSIIENPSENIHVKPGDQIFVSRDPRRFTILGAVKANQRVEFGANDLNLLEAMGLAGGGSDYTLDMKGYFIFRYEEPDVVMSLLGQQRFNEMLRKGMKTDSTGRYPIVYRFDMSKPDSLIVGQTFPIKNRDVIYASRHPSVDFSKFLNFIAQPVGIANSGFSIADNLNGN
;
A
#
# COMPACT_ATOMS: atom_id res chain seq x y z
N MET A 1 24.37 38.74 -61.78
CA MET A 1 24.50 38.42 -60.33
C MET A 1 23.11 38.16 -59.70
N LYS A 2 22.39 37.08 -60.09
CA LYS A 2 21.04 36.77 -59.58
C LYS A 2 20.77 35.28 -59.32
N ARG A 3 21.82 34.44 -59.20
CA ARG A 3 21.67 32.99 -58.96
C ARG A 3 22.33 32.46 -57.69
N VAL A 4 22.96 33.33 -56.89
CA VAL A 4 23.69 32.93 -55.66
C VAL A 4 22.84 33.08 -54.39
N SER A 5 21.77 33.89 -54.42
CA SER A 5 20.94 34.14 -53.22
C SER A 5 19.95 33.02 -52.87
N ALA A 6 19.70 32.05 -53.77
CA ALA A 6 18.78 30.95 -53.48
C ALA A 6 19.44 29.80 -52.70
N LEU A 7 20.77 29.67 -52.73
CA LEU A 7 21.47 28.59 -52.03
C LEU A 7 21.73 28.89 -50.55
N LEU A 8 21.85 30.17 -50.16
CA LEU A 8 22.09 30.58 -48.77
C LEU A 8 20.86 30.47 -47.86
N LEU A 9 19.65 30.40 -48.43
CA LEU A 9 18.41 30.28 -47.65
C LEU A 9 18.09 28.84 -47.24
N CYS A 10 18.63 27.83 -47.94
CA CYS A 10 18.42 26.41 -47.60
C CYS A 10 19.35 25.90 -46.50
N THR A 11 20.52 26.51 -46.30
CA THR A 11 21.48 26.08 -45.26
C THR A 11 21.16 26.61 -43.86
N ALA A 12 20.21 27.55 -43.72
CA ALA A 12 19.79 28.10 -42.42
C ALA A 12 18.69 27.27 -41.71
N LEU A 13 18.17 26.22 -42.33
CA LEU A 13 17.06 25.39 -41.78
C LEU A 13 17.50 24.16 -40.97
N VAL A 14 18.80 23.93 -40.81
CA VAL A 14 19.32 22.75 -40.06
C VAL A 14 19.35 22.98 -38.54
N GLY A 15 18.88 24.13 -38.05
CA GLY A 15 18.99 24.55 -36.65
C GLY A 15 17.76 24.36 -35.75
N CYS A 16 16.69 23.66 -36.17
CA CYS A 16 15.47 23.57 -35.37
C CYS A 16 15.46 22.39 -34.39
N GLN A 17 16.30 22.46 -33.35
CA GLN A 17 16.06 21.74 -32.09
C GLN A 17 15.74 22.74 -30.99
N ALA A 18 14.52 23.28 -30.98
CA ALA A 18 13.85 23.78 -29.77
C ALA A 18 12.54 24.49 -30.17
N VAL A 19 11.54 23.72 -30.59
CA VAL A 19 10.17 24.12 -30.24
C VAL A 19 10.01 23.69 -28.78
N PRO A 20 9.70 24.60 -27.83
CA PRO A 20 9.46 24.22 -26.45
C PRO A 20 8.35 23.14 -26.38
N GLY A 21 8.74 21.92 -26.02
CA GLY A 21 7.86 20.76 -25.93
C GLY A 21 7.45 20.49 -24.49
N GLU A 22 6.15 20.31 -24.25
CA GLU A 22 5.59 19.90 -22.96
C GLU A 22 5.69 18.37 -22.82
N GLY A 23 6.92 17.86 -22.65
CA GLY A 23 7.21 16.43 -22.47
C GLY A 23 7.42 15.64 -23.77
N PRO A 24 7.69 14.32 -23.67
CA PRO A 24 8.07 13.47 -24.79
C PRO A 24 6.89 13.10 -25.70
N LEU A 25 7.14 12.99 -27.02
CA LEU A 25 6.17 12.41 -27.95
C LEU A 25 6.04 10.89 -27.76
N ALA A 26 4.90 10.32 -28.14
CA ALA A 26 4.66 8.88 -28.13
C ALA A 26 5.76 8.11 -28.86
N GLY A 27 6.20 8.60 -30.03
CA GLY A 27 7.29 8.00 -30.79
C GLY A 27 8.64 8.02 -30.06
N ALA A 28 8.90 9.04 -29.23
CA ALA A 28 10.12 9.11 -28.42
C ALA A 28 10.09 8.09 -27.26
N ILE A 29 8.94 7.98 -26.58
CA ILE A 29 8.74 6.99 -25.50
C ILE A 29 8.90 5.57 -26.06
N VAL A 30 8.29 5.28 -27.21
CA VAL A 30 8.38 3.98 -27.88
C VAL A 30 9.80 3.69 -28.37
N LYS A 31 10.54 4.71 -28.84
CA LYS A 31 11.93 4.55 -29.29
C LYS A 31 12.87 4.22 -28.13
N ASP A 32 12.70 4.87 -26.99
CA ASP A 32 13.54 4.67 -25.80
C ASP A 32 13.24 3.34 -25.08
N ALA A 33 12.03 2.80 -25.25
CA ALA A 33 11.61 1.55 -24.64
C ALA A 33 12.53 0.40 -25.05
N GLY A 34 12.98 -0.38 -24.07
CA GLY A 34 13.88 -1.48 -24.34
C GLY A 34 15.32 -1.06 -24.67
N GLN A 35 15.70 0.21 -24.49
CA GLN A 35 17.08 0.67 -24.69
C GLN A 35 17.79 0.91 -23.36
N SER A 36 19.09 0.60 -23.33
CA SER A 36 19.99 0.93 -22.23
C SER A 36 20.30 2.43 -22.20
N GLY A 37 20.74 2.94 -21.05
CA GLY A 37 21.17 4.33 -20.91
C GLY A 37 22.26 4.75 -21.90
N ALA A 38 23.15 3.83 -22.29
CA ALA A 38 24.19 4.08 -23.28
C ALA A 38 23.62 4.25 -24.70
N GLU A 39 22.64 3.42 -25.08
CA GLU A 39 21.99 3.47 -26.41
C GLU A 39 21.21 4.79 -26.61
N ILE A 40 20.59 5.32 -25.56
CA ILE A 40 19.89 6.62 -25.58
C ILE A 40 20.79 7.82 -25.22
N GLY A 41 22.09 7.59 -24.95
CA GLY A 41 23.05 8.64 -24.61
C GLY A 41 22.76 9.38 -23.30
N ARG A 42 22.11 8.75 -22.32
CA ARG A 42 21.78 9.34 -21.01
C ARG A 42 22.42 8.57 -19.86
N GLN A 43 23.22 9.26 -19.05
CA GLN A 43 23.79 8.69 -17.84
C GLN A 43 22.71 8.44 -16.79
N ASN A 44 22.82 7.31 -16.07
CA ASN A 44 21.88 6.89 -15.01
C ASN A 44 20.40 6.85 -15.46
N ALA A 45 20.14 6.60 -16.74
CA ALA A 45 18.78 6.48 -17.23
C ALA A 45 18.10 5.23 -16.66
N THR A 46 16.84 5.40 -16.24
CA THR A 46 15.98 4.27 -15.89
C THR A 46 15.62 3.52 -17.16
N VAL A 47 16.07 2.28 -17.25
CA VAL A 47 15.74 1.37 -18.36
C VAL A 47 14.38 0.76 -18.08
N PHE A 48 13.44 0.91 -19.02
CA PHE A 48 12.07 0.41 -18.93
C PHE A 48 11.67 -0.27 -20.24
N ASP A 49 10.56 -1.00 -20.20
CA ASP A 49 9.96 -1.61 -21.39
C ASP A 49 8.49 -1.23 -21.52
N ILE A 50 7.95 -1.35 -22.73
CA ILE A 50 6.55 -1.08 -23.03
C ILE A 50 5.72 -2.36 -23.12
N VAL A 51 4.57 -2.35 -22.45
CA VAL A 51 3.54 -3.37 -22.57
C VAL A 51 2.25 -2.72 -23.05
N ASP A 52 1.64 -3.26 -24.10
CA ASP A 52 0.33 -2.79 -24.53
C ASP A 52 -0.75 -3.19 -23.52
N VAL A 53 -1.67 -2.25 -23.25
CA VAL A 53 -2.87 -2.52 -22.47
C VAL A 53 -3.84 -3.28 -23.36
N ASP A 54 -3.97 -4.57 -23.10
CA ASP A 54 -4.85 -5.50 -23.79
C ASP A 54 -5.55 -6.41 -22.76
N GLY A 55 -6.42 -7.31 -23.23
CA GLY A 55 -7.15 -8.21 -22.33
C GLY A 55 -6.26 -9.16 -21.52
N ARG A 56 -5.02 -9.44 -21.97
CA ARG A 56 -4.06 -10.29 -21.24
C ARG A 56 -3.35 -9.49 -20.16
N SER A 57 -2.78 -8.34 -20.52
CA SER A 57 -2.06 -7.49 -19.56
C SER A 57 -3.00 -6.94 -18.49
N ALA A 58 -4.23 -6.55 -18.83
CA ALA A 58 -5.23 -6.11 -17.86
C ALA A 58 -5.53 -7.19 -16.81
N ARG A 59 -5.77 -8.45 -17.22
CA ARG A 59 -6.01 -9.57 -16.29
C ARG A 59 -4.81 -9.85 -15.41
N LEU A 60 -3.61 -9.96 -15.99
CA LEU A 60 -2.38 -10.23 -15.22
C LEU A 60 -2.10 -9.16 -14.16
N VAL A 61 -2.42 -7.91 -14.46
CA VAL A 61 -2.25 -6.78 -13.52
C VAL A 61 -3.36 -6.74 -12.47
N SER A 62 -4.60 -7.06 -12.87
CA SER A 62 -5.79 -7.04 -12.00
C SER A 62 -5.83 -8.19 -11.01
N ASP A 63 -5.48 -9.40 -11.44
CA ASP A 63 -5.58 -10.61 -10.61
C ASP A 63 -4.44 -10.72 -9.58
N TYR A 64 -3.45 -9.82 -9.64
CA TYR A 64 -2.32 -9.85 -8.74
C TYR A 64 -2.69 -9.32 -7.33
N VAL A 65 -2.85 -10.24 -6.38
CA VAL A 65 -3.00 -9.94 -4.95
C VAL A 65 -1.65 -10.13 -4.25
N SER A 66 -1.06 -9.04 -3.75
CA SER A 66 0.13 -9.11 -2.90
C SER A 66 -0.25 -9.71 -1.53
N SER A 67 -0.01 -11.01 -1.32
CA SER A 67 -0.18 -11.66 -0.02
C SER A 67 1.04 -11.41 0.87
N THR A 68 0.90 -10.55 1.88
CA THR A 68 2.06 -10.08 2.68
C THR A 68 2.03 -10.54 4.14
N LEU A 69 0.87 -10.67 4.81
CA LEU A 69 0.84 -11.07 6.22
C LEU A 69 0.89 -12.58 6.37
N ASN A 70 -0.03 -13.31 5.73
CA ASN A 70 -0.08 -14.78 5.85
C ASN A 70 1.25 -15.42 5.45
N ARG A 71 1.83 -14.99 4.33
CA ARG A 71 3.13 -15.50 3.86
C ARG A 71 4.26 -15.29 4.87
N ARG A 72 4.21 -14.20 5.65
CA ARG A 72 5.32 -13.78 6.55
C ARG A 72 5.15 -14.27 7.98
N PHE A 73 3.91 -14.39 8.43
CA PHE A 73 3.56 -14.72 9.82
C PHE A 73 2.79 -16.04 9.97
N GLY A 74 2.29 -16.61 8.86
CA GLY A 74 1.27 -17.66 8.84
C GLY A 74 -0.11 -17.12 9.24
N ILE A 75 -1.17 -17.90 9.01
CA ILE A 75 -2.52 -17.62 9.53
C ILE A 75 -2.50 -17.48 11.07
N GLY A 76 -1.55 -18.16 11.72
CA GLY A 76 -1.56 -18.35 13.17
C GLY A 76 -2.75 -19.19 13.60
N GLY A 77 -3.13 -19.10 14.86
CA GLY A 77 -4.17 -19.93 15.45
C GLY A 77 -3.59 -21.23 15.99
N GLY A 78 -3.94 -21.52 17.24
CA GLY A 78 -3.25 -22.48 18.06
C GLY A 78 -2.49 -21.72 19.13
N VAL A 79 -3.23 -21.23 20.11
CA VAL A 79 -2.66 -20.85 21.39
C VAL A 79 -1.68 -21.94 21.81
N GLY A 80 -0.40 -21.60 21.87
CA GLY A 80 0.43 -22.21 22.89
C GLY A 80 -0.34 -22.07 24.20
N ARG A 81 -0.42 -23.15 24.98
CA ARG A 81 -1.23 -23.24 26.21
C ARG A 81 -1.31 -21.88 26.90
N VAL A 82 -2.51 -21.30 27.04
CA VAL A 82 -2.66 -19.99 27.68
C VAL A 82 -2.22 -20.13 29.11
N VAL A 83 -1.14 -19.41 29.44
CA VAL A 83 -0.57 -19.38 30.78
C VAL A 83 -0.80 -18.01 31.39
N ILE A 84 -0.92 -18.01 32.70
CA ILE A 84 -0.97 -16.82 33.54
C ILE A 84 0.39 -16.13 33.46
N GLY A 85 0.39 -14.82 33.31
CA GLY A 85 1.60 -13.99 33.31
C GLY A 85 1.62 -12.98 34.46
N VAL A 86 2.77 -12.33 34.61
CA VAL A 86 2.97 -11.26 35.60
C VAL A 86 2.02 -10.10 35.30
N GLY A 87 1.38 -9.57 36.35
CA GLY A 87 0.39 -8.50 36.26
C GLY A 87 -1.04 -8.96 35.98
N ASP A 88 -1.27 -10.23 35.68
CA ASP A 88 -2.63 -10.76 35.53
C ASP A 88 -3.39 -10.68 36.85
N GLN A 89 -4.69 -10.44 36.74
CA GLN A 89 -5.61 -10.41 37.87
C GLN A 89 -6.48 -11.66 37.84
N LEU A 90 -6.47 -12.41 38.93
CA LEU A 90 -7.23 -13.65 39.07
C LEU A 90 -8.21 -13.50 40.23
N LYS A 91 -9.34 -14.19 40.11
CA LYS A 91 -10.29 -14.44 41.19
C LYS A 91 -10.23 -15.91 41.55
N VAL A 92 -9.85 -16.20 42.79
CA VAL A 92 -9.79 -17.55 43.33
C VAL A 92 -10.96 -17.74 44.29
N SER A 93 -11.86 -18.65 43.95
CA SER A 93 -12.97 -19.07 44.81
C SER A 93 -12.61 -20.39 45.47
N ILE A 94 -12.55 -20.40 46.80
CA ILE A 94 -12.25 -21.58 47.61
C ILE A 94 -13.55 -22.00 48.31
N PHE A 95 -13.89 -23.28 48.18
CA PHE A 95 -15.04 -23.92 48.81
C PHE A 95 -14.56 -24.97 49.81
N GLU A 96 -15.28 -25.11 50.93
CA GLU A 96 -15.03 -26.15 51.92
C GLU A 96 -16.32 -26.89 52.29
N ALA A 97 -16.23 -28.20 52.51
CA ALA A 97 -17.39 -29.03 52.85
C ALA A 97 -17.90 -28.76 54.30
N GLY A 98 -16.97 -28.46 55.22
CA GLY A 98 -17.22 -28.25 56.65
C GLY A 98 -17.85 -26.89 56.99
N SER A 99 -18.62 -26.84 58.09
CA SER A 99 -19.18 -25.59 58.64
C SER A 99 -18.18 -24.77 59.46
N ASP A 100 -17.08 -25.39 59.89
CA ASP A 100 -15.98 -24.79 60.65
C ASP A 100 -14.70 -24.65 59.80
N GLY A 101 -14.86 -24.60 58.47
CA GLY A 101 -13.76 -24.53 57.52
C GLY A 101 -13.03 -23.19 57.53
N LEU A 102 -11.73 -23.20 57.23
CA LEU A 102 -10.83 -22.03 57.27
C LEU A 102 -11.29 -20.89 56.34
N PHE A 103 -11.97 -21.25 55.26
CA PHE A 103 -12.51 -20.36 54.23
C PHE A 103 -14.06 -20.37 54.17
N SER A 104 -14.72 -20.89 55.21
CA SER A 104 -16.18 -20.83 55.36
C SER A 104 -16.60 -19.71 56.33
N THR A 105 -17.68 -19.01 56.02
CA THR A 105 -18.37 -18.11 56.94
C THR A 105 -19.67 -18.76 57.42
N ALA A 106 -20.27 -18.23 58.49
CA ALA A 106 -21.55 -18.73 59.03
C ALA A 106 -22.70 -18.74 58.00
N GLU A 107 -22.56 -17.95 56.93
CA GLU A 107 -23.58 -17.73 55.89
C GLU A 107 -23.20 -18.32 54.52
N SER A 108 -21.90 -18.58 54.27
CA SER A 108 -21.37 -19.03 52.98
C SER A 108 -20.25 -20.04 53.15
N LYS A 109 -20.34 -21.19 52.45
CA LYS A 109 -19.28 -22.21 52.38
C LYS A 109 -18.18 -21.89 51.36
N GLN A 110 -18.07 -20.62 50.94
CA GLN A 110 -17.14 -20.16 49.92
C GLN A 110 -16.53 -18.81 50.31
N THR A 111 -15.23 -18.67 50.05
CA THR A 111 -14.51 -17.39 50.05
C THR A 111 -13.96 -17.09 48.66
N SER A 112 -14.05 -15.83 48.22
CA SER A 112 -13.45 -15.38 46.95
C SER A 112 -12.33 -14.38 47.23
N ILE A 113 -11.17 -14.58 46.60
CA ILE A 113 -9.97 -13.77 46.77
C ILE A 113 -9.57 -13.21 45.41
N ASP A 114 -9.53 -11.88 45.31
CA ASP A 114 -8.97 -11.20 44.15
C ASP A 114 -7.47 -11.03 44.36
N LEU A 115 -6.67 -11.49 43.40
CA LEU A 115 -5.22 -11.48 43.50
C LEU A 115 -4.56 -10.98 42.20
N VAL A 116 -3.36 -10.40 42.35
CA VAL A 116 -2.55 -9.89 41.24
C VAL A 116 -1.20 -10.60 41.27
N VAL A 117 -0.81 -11.17 40.12
CA VAL A 117 0.48 -11.86 39.98
C VAL A 117 1.62 -10.85 40.02
N GLN A 118 2.49 -10.98 41.01
CA GLN A 118 3.59 -10.06 41.28
C GLN A 118 4.78 -10.30 40.31
N PRO A 119 5.77 -9.38 40.26
CA PRO A 119 6.94 -9.50 39.37
C PRO A 119 7.78 -10.77 39.55
N ASP A 120 7.74 -11.40 40.72
CA ASP A 120 8.40 -12.69 40.99
C ASP A 120 7.59 -13.91 40.49
N GLY A 121 6.44 -13.67 39.86
CA GLY A 121 5.55 -14.68 39.31
C GLY A 121 4.55 -15.27 40.32
N LYS A 122 4.52 -14.75 41.55
CA LYS A 122 3.71 -15.32 42.65
C LYS A 122 2.54 -14.42 43.04
N ALA A 123 1.58 -15.01 43.75
CA ALA A 123 0.57 -14.25 44.49
C ALA A 123 0.29 -14.94 45.83
N ALA A 124 0.00 -14.13 46.86
CA ALA A 124 -0.24 -14.65 48.20
C ALA A 124 -1.70 -15.06 48.36
N ILE A 125 -1.91 -16.29 48.85
CA ILE A 125 -3.21 -16.77 49.32
C ILE A 125 -3.18 -16.76 50.85
N PRO A 126 -4.18 -16.15 51.53
CA PRO A 126 -4.25 -16.15 52.98
C PRO A 126 -4.10 -17.55 53.57
N TYR A 127 -3.36 -17.68 54.67
CA TYR A 127 -3.03 -18.94 55.37
C TYR A 127 -2.18 -19.96 54.58
N VAL A 128 -2.14 -19.87 53.26
CA VAL A 128 -1.27 -20.68 52.39
C VAL A 128 0.10 -20.05 52.28
N GLY A 129 0.17 -18.75 51.99
CA GLY A 129 1.40 -18.02 51.65
C GLY A 129 1.53 -17.77 50.13
N PRO A 130 2.74 -17.46 49.65
CA PRO A 130 2.98 -17.18 48.24
C PRO A 130 2.93 -18.46 47.39
N VAL A 131 2.08 -18.47 46.36
CA VAL A 131 1.94 -19.55 45.37
C VAL A 131 2.45 -19.08 44.02
N ASN A 132 3.13 -19.95 43.26
CA ASN A 132 3.62 -19.62 41.92
C ASN A 132 2.49 -19.71 40.89
N PHE A 133 2.27 -18.65 40.11
CA PHE A 133 1.22 -18.59 39.09
C PHE A 133 1.78 -18.40 37.69
N ALA A 134 2.85 -17.61 37.53
CA ALA A 134 3.39 -17.29 36.23
C ALA A 134 3.85 -18.55 35.48
N GLY A 135 3.40 -18.70 34.24
CA GLY A 135 3.67 -19.87 33.40
C GLY A 135 2.74 -21.07 33.62
N LEU A 136 1.77 -20.99 34.55
CA LEU A 136 0.76 -22.03 34.75
C LEU A 136 -0.51 -21.74 33.94
N THR A 137 -1.20 -22.78 33.48
CA THR A 137 -2.60 -22.65 33.06
C THR A 137 -3.52 -22.44 34.26
N LEU A 138 -4.76 -22.00 34.05
CA LEU A 138 -5.75 -21.89 35.13
C LEU A 138 -5.96 -23.22 35.88
N GLU A 139 -5.99 -24.35 35.15
CA GLU A 139 -6.08 -25.69 35.74
C GLU A 139 -4.83 -26.09 36.53
N GLN A 140 -3.64 -25.73 36.04
CA GLN A 140 -2.40 -25.99 36.78
C GLN A 140 -2.34 -25.15 38.06
N ALA A 141 -2.75 -23.88 37.98
CA ALA A 141 -2.87 -23.02 39.16
C ALA A 141 -3.90 -23.57 40.15
N ARG A 142 -5.04 -24.06 39.68
CA ARG A 142 -6.05 -24.75 40.53
C ARG A 142 -5.43 -25.93 41.27
N GLN A 143 -4.69 -26.79 40.57
CA GLN A 143 -4.02 -27.93 41.18
C GLN A 143 -2.97 -27.50 42.22
N GLU A 144 -2.16 -26.49 41.89
CA GLU A 144 -1.14 -25.95 42.80
C GLU A 144 -1.75 -25.44 44.12
N ILE A 145 -2.89 -24.73 44.02
CA ILE A 145 -3.62 -24.23 45.20
C ILE A 145 -4.20 -25.39 46.01
N LEU A 146 -4.80 -26.39 45.35
CA LEU A 146 -5.35 -27.56 46.04
C LEU A 146 -4.27 -28.32 46.81
N GLU A 147 -3.11 -28.55 46.21
CA GLU A 147 -1.98 -29.18 46.90
C GLU A 147 -1.53 -28.37 48.11
N ALA A 148 -1.46 -27.04 47.97
CA ALA A 148 -1.08 -26.15 49.06
C ALA A 148 -2.11 -26.07 50.20
N LEU A 149 -3.37 -26.43 49.93
CA LEU A 149 -4.48 -26.45 50.88
C LEU A 149 -4.74 -27.81 51.55
N LYS A 150 -4.22 -28.92 51.01
CA LYS A 150 -4.50 -30.30 51.49
C LYS A 150 -4.33 -30.52 53.00
N GLN A 151 -3.40 -29.82 53.65
CA GLN A 151 -3.13 -29.95 55.09
C GLN A 151 -3.70 -28.77 55.91
N LYS A 152 -4.40 -27.83 55.27
CA LYS A 152 -4.84 -26.57 55.87
C LYS A 152 -6.36 -26.37 55.83
N ALA A 153 -7.05 -27.01 54.90
CA ALA A 153 -8.50 -26.89 54.70
C ALA A 153 -9.17 -28.28 54.63
N VAL A 154 -10.47 -28.35 54.96
CA VAL A 154 -11.22 -29.61 54.97
C VAL A 154 -11.91 -29.81 53.63
N GLU A 155 -11.46 -30.81 52.87
CA GLU A 155 -11.97 -31.14 51.53
C GLU A 155 -12.12 -29.89 50.63
N PRO A 156 -11.03 -29.13 50.40
CA PRO A 156 -11.12 -27.89 49.64
C PRO A 156 -11.41 -28.17 48.17
N ASP A 157 -12.28 -27.36 47.57
CA ASP A 157 -12.42 -27.23 46.12
C ASP A 157 -12.14 -25.79 45.69
N VAL A 158 -11.55 -25.62 44.51
CA VAL A 158 -11.02 -24.33 44.06
C VAL A 158 -11.42 -24.06 42.62
N ILE A 159 -11.90 -22.84 42.37
CA ILE A 159 -12.14 -22.30 41.03
C ILE A 159 -11.22 -21.11 40.83
N VAL A 160 -10.47 -21.10 39.73
CA VAL A 160 -9.59 -19.99 39.34
C VAL A 160 -10.14 -19.35 38.07
N THR A 161 -10.50 -18.07 38.16
CA THR A 161 -11.04 -17.29 37.05
C THR A 161 -10.10 -16.14 36.71
N SER A 162 -9.81 -15.94 35.42
CA SER A 162 -9.06 -14.77 34.97
C SER A 162 -9.97 -13.55 34.90
N MET A 163 -9.66 -12.51 35.66
CA MET A 163 -10.38 -11.22 35.63
C MET A 163 -9.79 -10.26 34.59
N SER A 164 -8.45 -10.23 34.48
CA SER A 164 -7.73 -9.41 33.53
C SER A 164 -6.42 -10.09 33.12
N THR A 165 -6.10 -10.01 31.84
CA THR A 165 -4.93 -10.60 31.19
C THR A 165 -3.90 -9.53 30.84
N ALA A 166 -3.50 -8.72 31.82
CA ALA A 166 -2.61 -7.57 31.61
C ALA A 166 -1.25 -7.98 31.01
N SER A 167 -0.80 -9.21 31.28
CA SER A 167 0.42 -9.78 30.69
C SER A 167 0.31 -10.08 29.19
N ARG A 168 -0.92 -10.18 28.67
CA ARG A 168 -1.22 -10.52 27.28
C ARG A 168 -1.85 -9.34 26.58
N ASN A 169 -1.02 -8.43 26.11
CA ASN A 169 -1.49 -7.23 25.42
C ASN A 169 -0.92 -7.09 24.00
N VAL A 170 -1.63 -6.34 23.18
CA VAL A 170 -1.22 -5.89 21.84
C VAL A 170 -1.33 -4.38 21.82
N THR A 171 -0.33 -3.72 21.25
CA THR A 171 -0.40 -2.27 21.10
C THR A 171 -1.06 -1.93 19.77
N VAL A 172 -2.13 -1.12 19.80
CA VAL A 172 -2.77 -0.60 18.58
C VAL A 172 -2.61 0.91 18.54
N SER A 173 -2.11 1.43 17.42
CA SER A 173 -1.81 2.86 17.29
C SER A 173 -2.02 3.37 15.86
N GLY A 174 -2.12 4.70 15.73
CA GLY A 174 -2.24 5.40 14.45
C GLY A 174 -3.68 5.78 14.14
N ALA A 175 -4.11 5.57 12.89
CA ALA A 175 -5.42 5.93 12.34
C ALA A 175 -6.54 4.98 12.81
N VAL A 176 -6.73 4.88 14.13
CA VAL A 176 -7.80 4.15 14.81
C VAL A 176 -8.57 5.07 15.76
N GLY A 177 -9.81 4.70 16.11
CA GLY A 177 -10.67 5.51 16.99
C GLY A 177 -10.04 5.80 18.36
N LYS A 178 -9.28 4.85 18.90
CA LYS A 178 -8.55 4.96 20.17
C LYS A 178 -7.23 4.19 20.09
N SER A 179 -6.13 4.94 19.98
CA SER A 179 -4.80 4.35 20.15
C SER A 179 -4.59 3.93 21.61
N SER A 180 -4.39 2.63 21.85
CA SER A 180 -4.19 2.10 23.19
C SER A 180 -3.54 0.72 23.19
N VAL A 181 -3.09 0.31 24.37
CA VAL A 181 -2.76 -1.09 24.67
C VAL A 181 -4.06 -1.87 24.85
N VAL A 182 -4.26 -2.91 24.05
CA VAL A 182 -5.46 -3.75 24.04
C VAL A 182 -5.14 -5.09 24.72
N PRO A 183 -5.77 -5.42 25.86
CA PRO A 183 -5.62 -6.74 26.47
C PRO A 183 -6.32 -7.82 25.62
N LEU A 184 -5.64 -8.94 25.42
CA LEU A 184 -6.14 -10.10 24.69
C LEU A 184 -6.96 -11.00 25.60
N SER A 185 -8.07 -11.53 25.09
CA SER A 185 -8.85 -12.54 25.83
C SER A 185 -8.14 -13.90 25.86
N LEU A 186 -8.68 -14.86 26.61
CA LEU A 186 -8.12 -16.22 26.70
C LEU A 186 -8.30 -17.03 25.40
N VAL A 187 -9.08 -16.54 24.45
CA VAL A 187 -9.20 -17.11 23.11
C VAL A 187 -8.25 -16.41 22.14
N ASP A 188 -7.91 -17.09 21.05
CA ASP A 188 -7.13 -16.46 19.98
C ASP A 188 -7.96 -15.34 19.35
N GLU A 189 -7.34 -14.18 19.15
CA GLU A 189 -7.96 -13.02 18.52
C GLU A 189 -7.20 -12.64 17.26
N THR A 190 -7.94 -12.11 16.28
CA THR A 190 -7.43 -11.68 14.99
C THR A 190 -7.09 -10.20 14.97
N ILE A 191 -6.33 -9.77 13.96
CA ILE A 191 -6.01 -8.36 13.74
C ILE A 191 -7.28 -7.49 13.71
N ASN A 192 -8.32 -7.93 12.99
CA ASN A 192 -9.57 -7.16 12.88
C ASN A 192 -10.26 -6.97 14.23
N GLU A 193 -10.32 -8.00 15.07
CA GLU A 193 -10.96 -7.92 16.40
C GLU A 193 -10.20 -6.95 17.31
N VAL A 194 -8.86 -7.00 17.27
CA VAL A 194 -8.03 -6.10 18.07
C VAL A 194 -8.12 -4.65 17.58
N ILE A 195 -8.19 -4.42 16.27
CA ILE A 195 -8.45 -3.07 15.71
C ILE A 195 -9.85 -2.59 16.10
N ALA A 196 -10.86 -3.47 16.11
CA ALA A 196 -12.22 -3.12 16.53
C ALA A 196 -12.27 -2.71 18.00
N LYS A 197 -11.57 -3.43 18.89
CA LYS A 197 -11.40 -3.05 20.31
C LYS A 197 -10.72 -1.69 20.49
N ALA A 198 -9.85 -1.32 19.57
CA ALA A 198 -9.23 0.01 19.51
C ALA A 198 -10.13 1.08 18.86
N GLY A 199 -11.44 0.83 18.72
CA GLY A 199 -12.40 1.78 18.16
C GLY A 199 -12.51 1.77 16.62
N GLY A 200 -11.89 0.78 15.96
CA GLY A 200 -11.94 0.63 14.50
C GLY A 200 -11.07 1.64 13.73
N PRO A 201 -10.94 1.48 12.40
CA PRO A 201 -10.22 2.42 11.55
C PRO A 201 -10.97 3.76 11.41
N VAL A 202 -10.25 4.88 11.34
CA VAL A 202 -10.84 6.23 11.12
C VAL A 202 -10.91 6.65 9.66
N ALA A 203 -10.43 5.81 8.76
CA ALA A 203 -10.40 6.03 7.33
C ALA A 203 -10.98 4.83 6.58
N GLN A 204 -11.29 5.03 5.30
CA GLN A 204 -11.86 3.98 4.47
C GLN A 204 -10.88 2.81 4.29
N PRO A 205 -11.35 1.55 4.21
CA PRO A 205 -10.48 0.37 4.11
C PRO A 205 -9.51 0.39 2.92
N TYR A 206 -9.86 1.10 1.84
CA TYR A 206 -9.06 1.19 0.62
C TYR A 206 -7.94 2.25 0.67
N GLU A 207 -7.93 3.10 1.70
CA GLU A 207 -6.84 4.05 2.01
C GLU A 207 -6.09 3.68 3.30
N THR A 208 -6.49 2.58 3.95
CA THR A 208 -6.00 2.20 5.27
C THR A 208 -5.04 1.03 5.14
N TYR A 209 -3.82 1.21 5.63
CA TYR A 209 -2.81 0.14 5.72
C TYR A 209 -2.66 -0.29 7.17
N VAL A 210 -2.59 -1.60 7.37
CA VAL A 210 -2.33 -2.23 8.66
C VAL A 210 -0.92 -2.81 8.63
N THR A 211 -0.08 -2.35 9.54
CA THR A 211 1.28 -2.84 9.74
C THR A 211 1.34 -3.62 11.04
N LEU A 212 1.68 -4.91 10.96
CA LEU A 212 1.96 -5.76 12.10
C LEU A 212 3.48 -5.85 12.31
N VAL A 213 3.93 -5.54 13.53
CA VAL A 213 5.29 -5.79 14.01
C VAL A 213 5.24 -6.88 15.08
N ARG A 214 5.94 -7.98 14.84
CA ARG A 214 6.09 -9.12 15.75
C ARG A 214 7.57 -9.43 15.91
N GLY A 215 8.15 -8.99 17.03
CA GLY A 215 9.59 -9.06 17.26
C GLY A 215 10.37 -8.31 16.17
N LYS A 216 11.22 -9.02 15.41
CA LYS A 216 12.00 -8.45 14.29
C LYS A 216 11.30 -8.52 12.93
N LYS A 217 10.08 -9.07 12.86
CA LYS A 217 9.33 -9.22 11.60
C LYS A 217 8.26 -8.13 11.51
N THR A 218 8.21 -7.47 10.36
CA THR A 218 7.21 -6.44 10.04
C THR A 218 6.49 -6.82 8.76
N GLY A 219 5.16 -6.70 8.70
CA GLY A 219 4.41 -6.85 7.46
C GLY A 219 3.32 -5.80 7.38
N THR A 220 3.08 -5.29 6.18
CA THR A 220 2.07 -4.27 5.91
C THR A 220 1.13 -4.79 4.84
N VAL A 221 -0.16 -4.62 5.05
CA VAL A 221 -1.21 -5.00 4.11
C VAL A 221 -2.30 -3.93 4.11
N LEU A 222 -3.03 -3.82 3.02
CA LEU A 222 -4.20 -2.97 2.95
C LEU A 222 -5.34 -3.56 3.79
N LEU A 223 -6.07 -2.74 4.54
CA LEU A 223 -7.16 -3.19 5.37
C LEU A 223 -8.27 -3.87 4.55
N LYS A 224 -8.61 -3.34 3.36
CA LYS A 224 -9.52 -4.03 2.44
C LYS A 224 -9.07 -5.46 2.15
N SER A 225 -7.79 -5.70 1.90
CA SER A 225 -7.29 -7.05 1.61
C SER A 225 -7.47 -7.99 2.79
N ILE A 226 -7.40 -7.51 4.04
CA ILE A 226 -7.73 -8.28 5.24
C ILE A 226 -9.23 -8.63 5.29
N ILE A 227 -10.09 -7.66 4.93
CA ILE A 227 -11.56 -7.84 4.94
C ILE A 227 -12.00 -8.84 3.85
N GLU A 228 -11.43 -8.74 2.66
CA GLU A 228 -11.82 -9.54 1.50
C GLU A 228 -11.16 -10.93 1.47
N ASN A 229 -9.96 -11.07 2.05
CA ASN A 229 -9.22 -12.32 2.09
C ASN A 229 -9.03 -12.78 3.54
N PRO A 230 -9.85 -13.73 4.04
CA PRO A 230 -9.76 -14.22 5.41
C PRO A 230 -8.37 -14.72 5.82
N SER A 231 -7.57 -15.19 4.85
CA SER A 231 -6.20 -15.65 5.11
C SER A 231 -5.24 -14.53 5.56
N GLU A 232 -5.52 -13.26 5.24
CA GLU A 232 -4.74 -12.10 5.68
C GLU A 232 -5.19 -11.60 7.07
N ASN A 233 -6.35 -12.04 7.57
CA ASN A 233 -6.83 -11.74 8.93
C ASN A 233 -6.21 -12.70 9.96
N ILE A 234 -4.89 -12.59 10.10
CA ILE A 234 -4.10 -13.50 10.95
C ILE A 234 -4.33 -13.24 12.44
N HIS A 235 -4.03 -14.25 13.26
CA HIS A 235 -4.11 -14.15 14.71
C HIS A 235 -2.96 -13.32 15.29
N VAL A 236 -3.28 -12.49 16.29
CA VAL A 236 -2.30 -11.68 17.03
C VAL A 236 -1.71 -12.47 18.19
N LYS A 237 -0.56 -12.02 18.69
CA LYS A 237 0.13 -12.60 19.84
C LYS A 237 0.47 -11.53 20.87
N PRO A 238 0.60 -11.88 22.15
CA PRO A 238 1.12 -10.96 23.16
C PRO A 238 2.43 -10.30 22.71
N GLY A 239 2.50 -8.98 22.87
CA GLY A 239 3.65 -8.16 22.45
C GLY A 239 3.65 -7.72 20.99
N ASP A 240 2.67 -8.13 20.18
CA ASP A 240 2.50 -7.58 18.83
C ASP A 240 2.21 -6.07 18.89
N GLN A 241 2.68 -5.35 17.88
CA GLN A 241 2.35 -3.95 17.67
C GLN A 241 1.66 -3.80 16.32
N ILE A 242 0.46 -3.24 16.34
CA ILE A 242 -0.36 -2.96 15.18
C ILE A 242 -0.38 -1.45 14.97
N PHE A 243 0.16 -1.03 13.83
CA PHE A 243 0.12 0.36 13.40
C PHE A 243 -0.82 0.49 12.21
N VAL A 244 -1.86 1.29 12.36
CA VAL A 244 -2.83 1.58 11.30
C VAL A 244 -2.51 2.95 10.74
N SER A 245 -2.36 3.07 9.42
CA SER A 245 -2.05 4.35 8.77
C SER A 245 -3.00 4.63 7.62
N ARG A 246 -3.37 5.90 7.46
CA ARG A 246 -4.08 6.37 6.26
C ARG A 246 -3.05 6.84 5.23
N ASP A 247 -3.03 6.20 4.06
CA ASP A 247 -2.29 6.65 2.88
C ASP A 247 -3.24 6.64 1.67
N PRO A 248 -3.87 7.78 1.35
CA PRO A 248 -4.81 7.86 0.23
C PRO A 248 -4.06 7.62 -1.08
N ARG A 249 -4.63 6.71 -1.89
CA ARG A 249 -4.07 6.34 -3.19
C ARG A 249 -4.19 7.51 -4.15
N ARG A 250 -3.09 7.85 -4.80
CA ARG A 250 -2.99 8.99 -5.70
C ARG A 250 -2.29 8.60 -6.99
N PHE A 251 -2.75 9.13 -8.11
CA PHE A 251 -2.03 9.07 -9.37
C PHE A 251 -1.71 10.50 -9.84
N THR A 252 -0.78 10.63 -10.79
CA THR A 252 -0.45 11.91 -11.42
C THR A 252 -0.81 11.81 -12.89
N ILE A 253 -1.47 12.82 -13.43
CA ILE A 253 -1.73 12.92 -14.86
C ILE A 253 -1.02 14.14 -15.46
N LEU A 254 -0.37 13.94 -16.61
CA LEU A 254 0.45 14.92 -17.30
C LEU A 254 0.24 14.86 -18.83
N GLY A 255 0.62 15.92 -19.53
CA GLY A 255 0.66 15.98 -20.99
C GLY A 255 -0.56 16.66 -21.61
N ALA A 256 -1.04 16.12 -22.73
CA ALA A 256 -2.15 16.67 -23.53
C ALA A 256 -3.53 16.38 -22.93
N VAL A 257 -3.71 16.67 -21.65
CA VAL A 257 -4.98 16.55 -20.92
C VAL A 257 -5.49 17.93 -20.53
N LYS A 258 -6.78 18.03 -20.15
CA LYS A 258 -7.37 19.32 -19.75
C LYS A 258 -6.74 19.89 -18.48
N ALA A 259 -6.34 19.04 -17.53
CA ALA A 259 -5.70 19.45 -16.29
C ALA A 259 -4.55 18.52 -15.91
N ASN A 260 -3.34 19.07 -15.83
CA ASN A 260 -2.15 18.38 -15.29
C ASN A 260 -2.15 18.49 -13.77
N GLN A 261 -2.36 17.38 -13.07
CA GLN A 261 -2.53 17.39 -11.62
C GLN A 261 -2.29 16.03 -10.97
N ARG A 262 -2.15 16.05 -9.64
CA ARG A 262 -2.22 14.86 -8.80
C ARG A 262 -3.65 14.65 -8.33
N VAL A 263 -4.18 13.44 -8.51
CA VAL A 263 -5.58 13.10 -8.25
C VAL A 263 -5.64 11.99 -7.20
N GLU A 264 -6.49 12.16 -6.19
CA GLU A 264 -6.86 11.12 -5.23
C GLU A 264 -7.91 10.21 -5.85
N PHE A 265 -7.81 8.89 -5.61
CA PHE A 265 -8.72 7.94 -6.24
C PHE A 265 -10.17 8.20 -5.84
N GLY A 266 -10.42 8.64 -4.60
CA GLY A 266 -11.76 8.89 -4.06
C GLY A 266 -12.64 7.63 -3.95
N ALA A 267 -12.17 6.50 -4.47
CA ALA A 267 -12.83 5.22 -4.53
C ALA A 267 -11.79 4.09 -4.41
N ASN A 268 -12.33 2.88 -4.24
CA ASN A 268 -11.57 1.70 -3.89
C ASN A 268 -10.70 1.16 -5.05
N ASP A 269 -11.34 1.02 -6.21
CA ASP A 269 -10.73 0.55 -7.44
C ASP A 269 -10.99 1.64 -8.48
N LEU A 270 -9.92 2.13 -9.10
CA LEU A 270 -9.99 3.15 -10.14
C LEU A 270 -9.43 2.53 -11.41
N ASN A 271 -10.23 2.44 -12.47
CA ASN A 271 -9.75 1.96 -13.75
C ASN A 271 -9.15 3.09 -14.60
N LEU A 272 -8.45 2.72 -15.67
CA LEU A 272 -7.76 3.67 -16.55
C LEU A 272 -8.71 4.70 -17.16
N LEU A 273 -9.90 4.28 -17.60
CA LEU A 273 -10.85 5.23 -18.19
C LEU A 273 -11.44 6.20 -17.16
N GLU A 274 -11.74 5.74 -15.95
CA GLU A 274 -12.17 6.60 -14.86
C GLU A 274 -11.09 7.62 -14.49
N ALA A 275 -9.82 7.19 -14.41
CA ALA A 275 -8.70 8.09 -14.16
C ALA A 275 -8.57 9.19 -15.24
N MET A 276 -8.79 8.84 -16.51
CA MET A 276 -8.84 9.83 -17.60
C MET A 276 -10.07 10.74 -17.50
N GLY A 277 -11.21 10.20 -17.10
CA GLY A 277 -12.43 10.97 -16.82
C GLY A 277 -12.23 12.00 -15.72
N LEU A 278 -11.58 11.62 -14.60
CA LEU A 278 -11.26 12.51 -13.49
C LEU A 278 -10.34 13.68 -13.90
N ALA A 279 -9.53 13.50 -14.94
CA ALA A 279 -8.69 14.55 -15.50
C ALA A 279 -9.40 15.45 -16.52
N GLY A 280 -10.70 15.22 -16.76
CA GLY A 280 -11.50 15.92 -17.76
C GLY A 280 -11.31 15.40 -19.19
N GLY A 281 -10.58 14.30 -19.36
CA GLY A 281 -10.21 13.72 -20.64
C GLY A 281 -9.02 14.41 -21.32
N GLY A 282 -8.64 13.89 -22.49
CA GLY A 282 -7.64 14.50 -23.34
C GLY A 282 -8.11 15.80 -23.98
N SER A 283 -7.16 16.58 -24.48
CA SER A 283 -7.45 17.78 -25.28
C SER A 283 -7.68 17.39 -26.74
N ASP A 284 -8.89 17.64 -27.25
CA ASP A 284 -9.32 17.28 -28.62
C ASP A 284 -8.37 17.79 -29.72
N TYR A 285 -7.69 18.92 -29.49
CA TYR A 285 -6.80 19.55 -30.48
C TYR A 285 -5.34 19.09 -30.40
N THR A 286 -4.92 18.54 -29.26
CA THR A 286 -3.50 18.31 -29.00
C THR A 286 -3.14 16.87 -28.69
N LEU A 287 -4.10 16.04 -28.29
CA LEU A 287 -3.87 14.66 -27.87
C LEU A 287 -3.53 13.72 -29.05
N ASP A 288 -2.56 12.82 -28.83
CA ASP A 288 -2.41 11.59 -29.61
C ASP A 288 -3.24 10.46 -28.98
N MET A 289 -4.32 10.05 -29.63
CA MET A 289 -5.19 8.97 -29.12
C MET A 289 -4.47 7.61 -28.98
N LYS A 290 -3.34 7.41 -29.67
CA LYS A 290 -2.53 6.19 -29.57
C LYS A 290 -1.54 6.22 -28.41
N GLY A 291 -1.41 7.35 -27.75
CA GLY A 291 -0.27 7.70 -26.91
C GLY A 291 -0.62 7.98 -25.45
N TYR A 292 -1.47 7.17 -24.82
CA TYR A 292 -1.62 7.19 -23.36
C TYR A 292 -0.62 6.22 -22.74
N PHE A 293 0.21 6.70 -21.82
CA PHE A 293 1.26 5.91 -21.18
C PHE A 293 1.10 5.90 -19.67
N ILE A 294 1.14 4.72 -19.05
CA ILE A 294 1.14 4.58 -17.59
C ILE A 294 2.52 4.12 -17.16
N PHE A 295 3.27 5.00 -16.50
CA PHE A 295 4.57 4.68 -15.91
C PHE A 295 4.35 4.12 -14.51
N ARG A 296 4.81 2.89 -14.29
CA ARG A 296 4.58 2.17 -13.04
C ARG A 296 5.77 1.29 -12.66
N TYR A 297 5.99 1.14 -11.35
CA TYR A 297 6.84 0.08 -10.80
C TYR A 297 5.99 -1.14 -10.46
N GLU A 298 6.27 -2.28 -11.08
CA GLU A 298 5.54 -3.54 -10.93
C GLU A 298 6.36 -4.61 -10.23
N GLU A 299 5.67 -5.54 -9.57
CA GLU A 299 6.28 -6.67 -8.87
C GLU A 299 6.99 -7.61 -9.85
N PRO A 300 8.11 -8.25 -9.46
CA PRO A 300 8.88 -9.14 -10.33
C PRO A 300 8.03 -10.20 -11.03
N ASP A 301 7.11 -10.85 -10.31
CA ASP A 301 6.24 -11.90 -10.84
C ASP A 301 5.30 -11.38 -11.94
N VAL A 302 4.79 -10.16 -11.77
CA VAL A 302 3.94 -9.48 -12.76
C VAL A 302 4.77 -9.16 -14.00
N VAL A 303 5.96 -8.58 -13.83
CA VAL A 303 6.84 -8.23 -14.96
C VAL A 303 7.25 -9.47 -15.76
N MET A 304 7.62 -10.55 -15.07
CA MET A 304 7.95 -11.82 -15.72
C MET A 304 6.77 -12.39 -16.50
N SER A 305 5.54 -12.29 -15.97
CA SER A 305 4.33 -12.75 -16.64
C SER A 305 3.95 -11.88 -17.87
N LEU A 306 4.19 -10.57 -17.79
CA LEU A 306 3.93 -9.63 -18.87
C LEU A 306 4.92 -9.78 -20.02
N LEU A 307 6.23 -9.75 -19.72
CA LEU A 307 7.30 -9.74 -20.70
C LEU A 307 7.71 -11.15 -21.17
N GLY A 308 7.55 -12.16 -20.32
CA GLY A 308 8.17 -13.48 -20.50
C GLY A 308 9.65 -13.49 -20.12
N GLN A 309 10.18 -14.68 -19.85
CA GLN A 309 11.52 -14.85 -19.29
C GLN A 309 12.64 -14.30 -20.19
N GLN A 310 12.55 -14.49 -21.51
CA GLN A 310 13.59 -14.06 -22.45
C GLN A 310 13.70 -12.52 -22.50
N ARG A 311 12.57 -11.84 -22.73
CA ARG A 311 12.50 -10.37 -22.79
C ARG A 311 12.88 -9.74 -21.45
N PHE A 312 12.44 -10.33 -20.33
CA PHE A 312 12.84 -9.86 -19.01
C PHE A 312 14.37 -9.95 -18.78
N ASN A 313 14.99 -11.08 -19.13
CA ASN A 313 16.45 -11.25 -19.00
C ASN A 313 17.23 -10.27 -19.90
N GLU A 314 16.70 -9.97 -21.09
CA GLU A 314 17.28 -8.95 -21.97
C GLU A 314 17.23 -7.56 -21.31
N MET A 315 16.09 -7.19 -20.71
CA MET A 315 15.96 -5.93 -20.00
C MET A 315 16.94 -5.80 -18.82
N LEU A 316 17.16 -6.88 -18.07
CA LEU A 316 18.17 -6.92 -17.00
C LEU A 316 19.59 -6.70 -17.56
N ARG A 317 19.94 -7.35 -18.67
CA ARG A 317 21.24 -7.14 -19.36
C ARG A 317 21.41 -5.70 -19.83
N LYS A 318 20.33 -5.05 -20.24
CA LYS A 318 20.33 -3.64 -20.66
C LYS A 318 20.38 -2.66 -19.50
N GLY A 319 20.31 -3.14 -18.25
CA GLY A 319 20.48 -2.34 -17.04
C GLY A 319 19.18 -1.92 -16.37
N MET A 320 18.06 -2.62 -16.63
CA MET A 320 16.83 -2.45 -15.86
C MET A 320 17.08 -2.81 -14.39
N LYS A 321 16.73 -1.89 -13.48
CA LYS A 321 16.94 -2.01 -12.03
C LYS A 321 15.64 -1.79 -11.28
N THR A 322 15.56 -2.35 -10.08
CA THR A 322 14.41 -2.17 -9.20
C THR A 322 14.45 -0.82 -8.47
N ASP A 323 13.29 -0.38 -7.98
CA ASP A 323 13.20 0.67 -6.96
C ASP A 323 13.67 0.16 -5.57
N SER A 324 13.58 1.01 -4.55
CA SER A 324 13.93 0.67 -3.17
C SER A 324 13.06 -0.42 -2.54
N THR A 325 11.94 -0.78 -3.18
CA THR A 325 11.01 -1.82 -2.74
C THR A 325 11.14 -3.12 -3.55
N GLY A 326 12.06 -3.18 -4.51
CA GLY A 326 12.30 -4.38 -5.33
C GLY A 326 11.40 -4.51 -6.56
N ARG A 327 10.69 -3.45 -6.96
CA ARG A 327 9.79 -3.44 -8.12
C ARG A 327 10.47 -2.88 -9.37
N TYR A 328 10.10 -3.38 -10.55
CA TYR A 328 10.71 -3.03 -11.84
C TYR A 328 9.88 -1.99 -12.62
N PRO A 329 10.52 -1.04 -13.32
CA PRO A 329 9.83 -0.02 -14.10
C PRO A 329 9.24 -0.58 -15.40
N ILE A 330 7.94 -0.44 -15.58
CA ILE A 330 7.19 -0.80 -16.79
C ILE A 330 6.34 0.38 -17.24
N VAL A 331 6.24 0.55 -18.55
CA VAL A 331 5.36 1.55 -19.18
C VAL A 331 4.24 0.83 -19.90
N TYR A 332 3.01 1.07 -19.51
CA TYR A 332 1.86 0.54 -20.25
C TYR A 332 1.43 1.53 -21.32
N ARG A 333 1.21 1.06 -22.55
CA ARG A 333 0.67 1.89 -23.64
C ARG A 333 -0.79 1.56 -23.87
N PHE A 334 -1.64 2.57 -23.84
CA PHE A 334 -3.07 2.47 -24.11
C PHE A 334 -3.44 3.26 -25.37
N ASP A 335 -4.08 2.58 -26.31
CA ASP A 335 -4.46 3.13 -27.61
C ASP A 335 -5.99 3.33 -27.67
N MET A 336 -6.44 4.55 -27.39
CA MET A 336 -7.86 4.92 -27.42
C MET A 336 -8.41 5.08 -28.84
N SER A 337 -7.58 4.97 -29.89
CA SER A 337 -8.07 5.00 -31.27
C SER A 337 -8.84 3.72 -31.65
N LYS A 338 -8.72 2.66 -30.83
CA LYS A 338 -9.38 1.38 -31.05
C LYS A 338 -10.56 1.16 -30.09
N PRO A 339 -11.75 0.77 -30.57
CA PRO A 339 -12.92 0.57 -29.72
C PRO A 339 -12.77 -0.53 -28.65
N ASP A 340 -12.07 -1.62 -28.96
CA ASP A 340 -11.81 -2.74 -28.04
C ASP A 340 -10.95 -2.31 -26.85
N SER A 341 -10.01 -1.38 -27.08
CA SER A 341 -9.18 -0.81 -26.02
C SER A 341 -10.03 -0.06 -24.99
N LEU A 342 -11.12 0.60 -25.38
CA LEU A 342 -12.04 1.24 -24.42
C LEU A 342 -12.71 0.22 -23.49
N ILE A 343 -12.99 -1.00 -23.96
CA ILE A 343 -13.53 -2.07 -23.11
C ILE A 343 -12.46 -2.54 -22.13
N VAL A 344 -11.23 -2.78 -22.61
CA VAL A 344 -10.10 -3.19 -21.76
C VAL A 344 -9.79 -2.13 -20.69
N GLY A 345 -9.85 -0.85 -21.05
CA GLY A 345 -9.57 0.27 -20.16
C GLY A 345 -10.48 0.34 -18.93
N GLN A 346 -11.68 -0.23 -18.98
CA GLN A 346 -12.59 -0.35 -17.82
C GLN A 346 -12.11 -1.41 -16.80
N THR A 347 -11.25 -2.34 -17.24
CA THR A 347 -10.74 -3.44 -16.43
C THR A 347 -9.28 -3.27 -16.01
N PHE A 348 -8.55 -2.34 -16.64
CA PHE A 348 -7.16 -2.08 -16.30
C PHE A 348 -7.06 -1.20 -15.04
N PRO A 349 -6.56 -1.71 -13.91
CA PRO A 349 -6.55 -0.96 -12.66
C PRO A 349 -5.42 0.07 -12.64
N ILE A 350 -5.69 1.27 -12.13
CA ILE A 350 -4.69 2.26 -11.75
C ILE A 350 -4.21 1.94 -10.34
N LYS A 351 -2.90 2.03 -10.12
CA LYS A 351 -2.25 1.75 -8.84
C LYS A 351 -1.72 3.04 -8.20
N ASN A 352 -1.50 2.98 -6.89
CA ASN A 352 -0.96 4.12 -6.15
C ASN A 352 0.39 4.55 -6.74
N ARG A 353 0.54 5.86 -6.96
CA ARG A 353 1.71 6.53 -7.55
C ARG A 353 1.94 6.28 -9.04
N ASP A 354 0.94 5.76 -9.75
CA ASP A 354 0.99 5.76 -11.21
C ASP A 354 1.16 7.18 -11.76
N VAL A 355 1.96 7.29 -12.82
CA VAL A 355 2.03 8.50 -13.64
C VAL A 355 1.43 8.19 -15.00
N ILE A 356 0.30 8.82 -15.30
CA ILE A 356 -0.37 8.72 -16.59
C ILE A 356 0.06 9.92 -17.42
N TYR A 357 0.62 9.66 -18.59
CA TYR A 357 1.08 10.67 -19.53
C TYR A 357 0.30 10.54 -20.83
N ALA A 358 -0.46 11.58 -21.16
CA ALA A 358 -1.13 11.70 -22.44
C ALA A 358 -0.18 12.40 -23.42
N SER A 359 0.39 11.64 -24.36
CA SER A 359 1.22 12.23 -25.41
C SER A 359 0.39 13.15 -26.27
N ARG A 360 1.00 14.27 -26.65
CA ARG A 360 0.47 15.14 -27.70
C ARG A 360 0.74 14.57 -29.09
N HIS A 361 -0.11 14.93 -30.04
CA HIS A 361 0.01 14.57 -31.45
C HIS A 361 1.18 15.35 -32.12
N PRO A 362 1.96 14.73 -33.02
CA PRO A 362 3.09 15.39 -33.69
C PRO A 362 2.70 16.66 -34.46
N SER A 363 1.47 16.75 -34.97
CA SER A 363 0.99 17.95 -35.68
C SER A 363 1.00 19.21 -34.81
N VAL A 364 0.93 19.07 -33.48
CA VAL A 364 1.00 20.21 -32.56
C VAL A 364 2.36 20.91 -32.64
N ASP A 365 3.46 20.16 -32.76
CA ASP A 365 4.78 20.76 -32.95
C ASP A 365 4.92 21.46 -34.28
N PHE A 366 4.36 20.86 -35.34
CA PHE A 366 4.36 21.47 -36.66
C PHE A 366 3.62 22.81 -36.65
N SER A 367 2.44 22.88 -36.03
CA SER A 367 1.69 24.12 -35.88
C SER A 367 2.42 25.16 -35.01
N LYS A 368 3.03 24.73 -33.89
CA LYS A 368 3.86 25.63 -33.06
C LYS A 368 5.06 26.18 -33.83
N PHE A 369 5.72 25.35 -34.63
CA PHE A 369 6.83 25.73 -35.50
C PHE A 369 6.38 26.75 -36.55
N LEU A 370 5.27 26.50 -37.25
CA LEU A 370 4.71 27.44 -38.22
C LEU A 370 4.38 28.78 -37.57
N ASN A 371 3.77 28.78 -36.39
CA ASN A 371 3.46 30.01 -35.65
C ASN A 371 4.74 30.77 -35.25
N PHE A 372 5.79 30.05 -34.83
CA PHE A 372 7.08 30.65 -34.48
C PHE A 372 7.74 31.33 -35.69
N ILE A 373 7.67 30.73 -36.88
CA ILE A 373 8.22 31.31 -38.12
C ILE A 373 7.32 32.42 -38.68
N ALA A 374 6.00 32.31 -38.53
CA ALA A 374 5.06 33.29 -39.07
C ALA A 374 5.08 34.64 -38.33
N GLN A 375 5.38 34.65 -37.02
CA GLN A 375 5.41 35.90 -36.23
C GLN A 375 6.44 36.93 -36.73
N PRO A 376 7.71 36.56 -37.03
CA PRO A 376 8.67 37.46 -37.66
C PRO A 376 8.25 37.96 -39.06
N VAL A 377 7.60 37.13 -39.86
CA VAL A 377 7.18 37.49 -41.24
C VAL A 377 6.04 38.51 -41.23
N GLY A 378 5.12 38.40 -40.26
CA GLY A 378 4.07 39.41 -40.05
C GLY A 378 4.62 40.80 -39.68
N ILE A 379 5.69 40.84 -38.88
CA ILE A 379 6.39 42.09 -38.49
C ILE A 379 7.19 42.65 -39.68
N ALA A 380 7.82 41.80 -40.49
CA ALA A 380 8.52 42.24 -41.70
C ALA A 380 7.56 42.83 -42.75
N ASN A 381 6.40 42.20 -42.99
CA ASN A 381 5.41 42.74 -43.92
C ASN A 381 4.77 44.05 -43.43
N SER A 382 4.56 44.21 -42.12
CA SER A 382 4.10 45.48 -41.55
C SER A 382 5.19 46.56 -41.59
N GLY A 383 6.46 46.20 -41.37
CA GLY A 383 7.62 47.09 -41.56
C GLY A 383 7.82 47.56 -43.01
N PHE A 384 7.65 46.67 -43.99
CA PHE A 384 7.68 47.02 -45.42
C PHE A 384 6.52 47.96 -45.79
N SER A 385 5.31 47.75 -45.26
CA SER A 385 4.17 48.66 -45.51
C SER A 385 4.34 50.05 -44.88
N ILE A 386 5.09 50.16 -43.78
CA ILE A 386 5.43 51.45 -43.15
C ILE A 386 6.56 52.14 -43.92
N ALA A 387 7.56 51.39 -44.42
CA ALA A 387 8.63 51.92 -45.24
C ALA A 387 8.15 52.42 -46.61
N ASP A 388 7.22 51.71 -47.26
CA ASP A 388 6.59 52.17 -48.52
C ASP A 388 5.73 53.42 -48.31
N ASN A 389 5.05 53.56 -47.16
CA ASN A 389 4.31 54.78 -46.83
C ASN A 389 5.24 55.97 -46.48
N LEU A 390 6.45 55.73 -45.98
CA LEU A 390 7.44 56.78 -45.69
C LEU A 390 8.21 57.25 -46.92
N ASN A 391 8.41 56.39 -47.93
CA ASN A 391 9.03 56.74 -49.21
C ASN A 391 8.03 57.30 -50.24
N GLY A 392 6.74 57.38 -49.89
CA GLY A 392 5.65 57.84 -50.76
C GLY A 392 5.22 59.30 -50.57
N ASN A 393 6.05 60.17 -49.97
CA ASN A 393 5.82 61.62 -49.88
C ASN A 393 6.93 62.42 -50.55
#